data_AF-A0A0S7YY11-F1
#
_entry.id   AF-A0A0S7YY11-F1
#
_cell.length_a   1.000
_cell.length_b   1.000
_cell.length_c   1.000
_cell.angle_alpha   90.00
_cell.angle_beta   90.00
_cell.angle_gamma   90.00
#
_symmetry.space_group_name_H-M   'P 1'
#
loop_
_entity.id
_entity.type
_entity.pdbx_description
1 polymer ?
#
loop_
_entity_poly.entity_id
_entity_poly.type
_entity_poly.pdbx_seq_one_letter_code
_entity_poly.pdbx_strand_id
1 'polypeptide(L)'
;MNVAVSEKRTMKRVILPTFALILATLSAGSLGQETSVNCDTAKEDIAKLEAEKKSSLEQMEKGVTSVMPSTAVLHLMTGTQQESKEIASGEYNERIDAHIERIKSTCGIE
;
A
#
# COMPACT_ATOMS: atom_id res chain seq x y z
N MET A 1 -29.45 13.78 34.21
CA MET A 1 -30.44 12.75 33.83
C MET A 1 -31.81 13.39 33.76
N ASN A 2 -32.62 13.06 32.76
CA ASN A 2 -34.09 12.93 32.80
C ASN A 2 -34.53 12.36 31.44
N VAL A 3 -35.19 11.21 31.49
CA VAL A 3 -35.53 10.29 30.40
C VAL A 3 -37.00 10.47 30.01
N ALA A 4 -37.30 10.22 28.73
CA ALA A 4 -38.61 9.87 28.14
C ALA A 4 -39.64 11.02 28.06
N VAL A 5 -40.55 11.08 27.09
CA VAL A 5 -41.47 10.03 26.62
C VAL A 5 -41.91 10.30 25.17
N SER A 6 -42.04 9.19 24.45
CA SER A 6 -42.56 9.00 23.10
C SER A 6 -44.04 9.42 22.91
N GLU A 7 -44.41 9.61 21.64
CA GLU A 7 -45.69 9.14 21.05
C GLU A 7 -46.92 10.06 21.03
N LYS A 8 -47.16 10.73 19.88
CA LYS A 8 -48.49 10.90 19.23
C LYS A 8 -48.27 10.98 17.70
N ARG A 9 -48.38 9.87 16.96
CA ARG A 9 -49.61 9.38 16.30
C ARG A 9 -50.31 10.45 15.45
N THR A 10 -50.15 10.39 14.12
CA THR A 10 -51.22 10.11 13.12
C THR A 10 -50.85 10.67 11.73
N MET A 11 -50.59 9.75 10.80
CA MET A 11 -51.37 9.64 9.56
C MET A 11 -51.30 10.79 8.55
N LYS A 12 -50.31 10.74 7.66
CA LYS A 12 -50.54 11.02 6.23
C LYS A 12 -49.66 10.09 5.41
N ARG A 13 -50.30 9.08 4.82
CA ARG A 13 -49.72 8.20 3.82
C ARG A 13 -49.32 9.05 2.61
N VAL A 14 -48.02 9.15 2.34
CA VAL A 14 -47.53 9.39 0.97
C VAL A 14 -46.60 8.23 0.63
N ILE A 15 -46.91 7.67 -0.51
CA ILE A 15 -46.43 6.44 -1.11
C ILE A 15 -44.98 6.64 -1.61
N LEU A 16 -44.12 5.66 -1.31
CA LEU A 16 -42.93 5.13 -2.04
C LEU A 16 -42.15 6.05 -3.02
N PRO A 17 -40.81 5.93 -3.12
CA PRO A 17 -40.25 4.63 -3.48
C PRO A 17 -38.89 4.28 -2.86
N THR A 18 -38.72 3.00 -2.55
CA THR A 18 -37.49 2.25 -2.82
C THR A 18 -36.17 3.01 -2.58
N PHE A 19 -35.73 3.05 -1.33
CA PHE A 19 -34.28 3.01 -1.08
C PHE A 19 -33.82 1.59 -1.44
N ALA A 20 -33.82 1.31 -2.74
CA ALA A 20 -33.29 0.10 -3.31
C ALA A 20 -31.80 0.07 -2.96
N LEU A 21 -31.47 -0.72 -1.95
CA LEU A 21 -30.43 -1.73 -2.00
C LEU A 21 -29.42 -1.52 -3.15
N ILE A 22 -28.52 -0.54 -3.04
CA ILE A 22 -27.35 -0.48 -3.92
C ILE A 22 -26.28 -1.38 -3.27
N LEU A 23 -26.42 -2.68 -3.53
CA LEU A 23 -25.40 -3.68 -3.25
C LEU A 23 -24.82 -4.14 -4.60
N ALA A 24 -23.79 -3.43 -5.09
CA ALA A 24 -22.83 -3.83 -6.13
C ALA A 24 -22.10 -2.54 -6.55
N THR A 25 -20.77 -2.42 -6.59
CA THR A 25 -19.75 -3.40 -6.96
C THR A 25 -18.46 -3.09 -6.21
N LEU A 26 -17.98 -4.00 -5.36
CA LEU A 26 -16.57 -4.02 -5.01
C LEU A 26 -15.84 -4.57 -6.25
N SER A 27 -15.37 -3.70 -7.13
CA SER A 27 -14.49 -4.11 -8.23
C SER A 27 -13.31 -4.81 -7.60
N ALA A 28 -13.07 -6.06 -7.98
CA ALA A 28 -11.86 -6.77 -7.63
C ALA A 28 -10.67 -5.92 -8.09
N GLY A 29 -10.05 -5.20 -7.16
CA GLY A 29 -8.69 -4.75 -7.35
C GLY A 29 -7.88 -6.00 -7.62
N SER A 30 -7.29 -6.07 -8.81
CA SER A 30 -6.31 -7.10 -9.17
C SER A 30 -5.11 -6.93 -8.26
N LEU A 31 -5.24 -7.46 -7.04
CA LEU A 31 -4.21 -7.53 -6.04
C LEU A 31 -3.46 -8.84 -6.30
N GLY A 32 -2.20 -8.72 -6.71
CA GLY A 32 -1.31 -9.88 -6.84
C GLY A 32 -0.92 -10.17 -8.27
N GLN A 33 -0.21 -9.23 -8.89
CA GLN A 33 0.89 -9.67 -9.73
C GLN A 33 2.07 -9.89 -8.79
N GLU A 34 2.33 -11.16 -8.46
CA GLU A 34 3.66 -11.58 -7.96
C GLU A 34 4.67 -10.99 -8.94
N THR A 35 5.40 -9.96 -8.53
CA THR A 35 6.32 -9.27 -9.45
C THR A 35 7.56 -10.13 -9.59
N SER A 36 7.47 -11.11 -10.48
CA SER A 36 8.63 -11.63 -11.19
C SER A 36 9.43 -10.42 -11.70
N VAL A 37 10.75 -10.47 -11.54
CA VAL A 37 11.64 -9.42 -12.08
C VAL A 37 11.30 -9.19 -13.55
N ASN A 38 10.98 -7.95 -13.91
CA ASN A 38 10.73 -7.56 -15.29
C ASN A 38 11.98 -6.90 -15.87
N CYS A 39 12.68 -7.62 -16.76
CA CYS A 39 13.92 -7.12 -17.34
C CYS A 39 13.72 -5.99 -18.36
N ASP A 40 12.51 -5.79 -18.88
CA ASP A 40 12.19 -4.67 -19.76
C ASP A 40 12.19 -3.34 -19.00
N THR A 41 11.82 -3.35 -17.71
CA THR A 41 11.75 -2.17 -16.84
C THR A 41 12.84 -2.11 -15.77
N ALA A 42 13.76 -3.09 -15.74
CA ALA A 42 14.73 -3.26 -14.66
C ALA A 42 15.54 -2.00 -14.32
N LYS A 43 15.94 -1.19 -15.31
CA LYS A 43 16.69 0.06 -15.07
C LYS A 43 15.86 1.10 -14.32
N GLU A 44 14.58 1.21 -14.67
CA GLU A 44 13.67 2.16 -14.03
C GLU A 44 13.31 1.69 -12.62
N ASP A 45 13.14 0.39 -12.43
CA ASP A 45 12.91 -0.23 -11.12
C ASP A 45 14.12 -0.02 -10.18
N ILE A 46 15.35 -0.24 -10.68
CA ILE A 46 16.59 0.04 -9.94
C ILE A 46 16.67 1.53 -9.56
N ALA A 47 16.44 2.44 -10.52
CA ALA A 47 16.51 3.88 -10.25
C ALA A 47 15.51 4.33 -9.17
N LYS A 48 14.31 3.76 -9.16
CA LYS A 48 13.30 4.03 -8.14
C LYS A 48 13.72 3.51 -6.77
N LEU A 49 14.27 2.30 -6.71
CA LEU A 49 14.81 1.71 -5.49
C LEU A 49 15.98 2.52 -4.93
N GLU A 50 16.88 3.00 -5.79
CA GLU A 50 17.99 3.88 -5.39
C GLU A 50 17.51 5.23 -4.84
N ALA A 51 16.50 5.83 -5.48
CA ALA A 51 15.90 7.07 -5.00
C ALA A 51 15.25 6.89 -3.61
N GLU A 52 14.56 5.77 -3.41
CA GLU A 52 13.95 5.43 -2.13
C GLU A 52 14.99 5.20 -1.03
N LYS A 53 16.08 4.47 -1.34
CA LYS A 53 17.21 4.28 -0.43
C LYS A 53 17.80 5.62 0.00
N LYS A 54 18.01 6.54 -0.96
CA LYS A 54 18.48 7.89 -0.66
C LYS A 54 17.51 8.61 0.29
N SER A 55 16.22 8.55 0.03
CA SER A 55 15.21 9.17 0.90
C SER A 55 15.25 8.57 2.32
N SER A 56 15.38 7.24 2.44
CA SER A 56 15.50 6.58 3.74
C SER A 56 16.75 7.01 4.49
N LEU A 57 17.90 7.13 3.82
CA LEU A 57 19.14 7.66 4.42
C LEU A 57 18.98 9.11 4.90
N GLU A 58 18.36 9.98 4.09
CA GLU A 58 18.06 11.36 4.51
C GLU A 58 17.12 11.41 5.72
N GLN A 59 16.19 10.46 5.81
CA GLN A 59 15.32 10.32 6.99
C GLN A 59 16.12 9.85 8.21
N MET A 60 17.07 8.93 8.05
CA MET A 60 17.98 8.50 9.13
C MET A 60 18.83 9.67 9.65
N GLU A 61 19.36 10.51 8.76
CA GLU A 61 20.11 11.71 9.14
C GLU A 61 19.26 12.71 9.93
N LYS A 62 17.94 12.73 9.67
CA LYS A 62 16.95 13.51 10.43
C LYS A 62 16.53 12.83 11.75
N GLY A 63 17.14 11.71 12.11
CA GLY A 63 16.86 10.96 13.33
C GLY A 63 15.67 10.00 13.22
N VAL A 64 15.16 9.76 12.02
CA VAL A 64 14.06 8.80 11.79
C VAL A 64 14.64 7.38 11.75
N THR A 65 14.38 6.62 12.80
CA THR A 65 14.89 5.25 12.95
C THR A 65 14.00 4.20 12.28
N SER A 66 12.77 4.57 11.90
CA SER A 66 11.76 3.71 11.30
C SER A 66 11.10 4.42 10.14
N VAL A 67 11.01 3.77 8.98
CA VAL A 67 10.31 4.29 7.80
C VAL A 67 9.24 3.31 7.37
N MET A 68 8.10 3.86 6.94
CA MET A 68 7.11 3.10 6.22
C MET A 68 7.49 3.15 4.73
N PRO A 69 7.83 2.00 4.11
CA PRO A 69 8.18 1.95 2.70
C PRO A 69 7.08 2.51 1.82
N SER A 70 7.43 3.06 0.66
CA SER A 70 6.42 3.21 -0.39
C SER A 70 5.85 1.83 -0.76
N THR A 71 4.54 1.76 -0.98
CA THR A 71 3.84 0.50 -1.30
C THR A 71 4.46 -0.21 -2.51
N ALA A 72 4.96 0.55 -3.49
CA ALA A 72 5.64 -0.03 -4.63
C ALA A 72 6.98 -0.67 -4.27
N VAL A 73 7.80 -0.05 -3.42
CA VAL A 73 9.07 -0.64 -2.96
C VAL A 73 8.81 -1.81 -2.02
N LEU A 74 7.81 -1.71 -1.13
CA LEU A 74 7.38 -2.83 -0.29
C LEU A 74 6.98 -4.05 -1.13
N HIS A 75 6.21 -3.82 -2.20
CA HIS A 75 5.79 -4.87 -3.13
C HIS A 75 6.98 -5.52 -3.85
N LEU A 76 7.95 -4.70 -4.31
CA LEU A 76 9.20 -5.20 -4.88
C LEU A 76 9.95 -6.07 -3.87
N MET A 77 10.11 -5.62 -2.63
CA MET A 77 10.90 -6.33 -1.60
C MET A 77 10.25 -7.64 -1.14
N THR A 78 8.92 -7.66 -0.99
CA THR A 78 8.20 -8.77 -0.35
C THR A 78 7.49 -9.69 -1.33
N GLY A 79 7.38 -9.31 -2.61
CA GLY A 79 6.67 -10.07 -3.66
C GLY A 79 5.17 -10.24 -3.42
N THR A 80 4.68 -9.85 -2.24
CA THR A 80 3.36 -10.15 -1.71
C THR A 80 2.78 -8.91 -1.05
N GLN A 81 1.45 -8.88 -0.93
CA GLN A 81 0.73 -7.76 -0.33
C GLN A 81 0.83 -7.76 1.20
N GLN A 82 2.05 -7.62 1.72
CA GLN A 82 2.25 -7.54 3.16
C GLN A 82 1.65 -6.24 3.71
N GLU A 83 0.99 -6.32 4.88
CA GLU A 83 0.54 -5.12 5.61
C GLU A 83 1.73 -4.18 5.84
N SER A 84 1.49 -2.88 5.66
CA SER A 84 2.50 -1.83 5.79
C SER A 84 2.98 -1.71 7.24
N LYS A 85 3.91 -2.57 7.63
CA LYS A 85 4.58 -2.50 8.91
C LYS A 85 5.71 -1.49 8.82
N GLU A 86 5.86 -0.71 9.88
CA GLU A 86 7.05 0.10 10.11
C GLU A 86 8.31 -0.77 10.19
N ILE A 87 9.34 -0.39 9.44
CA ILE A 87 10.60 -1.10 9.30
C ILE A 87 11.73 -0.16 9.71
N ALA A 88 12.73 -0.66 10.41
CA ALA A 88 13.91 0.12 10.73
C ALA A 88 14.61 0.61 9.45
N SER A 89 14.94 1.89 9.35
CA SER A 89 15.50 2.49 8.12
C SER A 89 16.77 1.79 7.63
N GLY A 90 17.60 1.27 8.54
CA GLY A 90 18.76 0.45 8.18
C GLY A 90 18.36 -0.88 7.51
N GLU A 91 17.47 -1.64 8.15
CA GLU A 91 16.90 -2.89 7.62
C GLU A 91 16.17 -2.68 6.29
N TYR A 92 15.55 -1.50 6.12
CA TYR A 92 14.91 -1.09 4.88
C TYR A 92 15.92 -0.93 3.73
N ASN A 93 17.02 -0.20 3.97
CA ASN A 93 18.07 0.02 2.99
C ASN A 93 18.76 -1.28 2.56
N GLU A 94 19.04 -2.18 3.51
CA GLU A 94 19.63 -3.50 3.23
C GLU A 94 18.74 -4.34 2.31
N ARG A 95 17.43 -4.32 2.54
CA ARG A 95 16.49 -5.04 1.68
C ARG A 95 16.32 -4.40 0.30
N ILE A 96 16.42 -3.07 0.20
CA ILE A 96 16.46 -2.40 -1.11
C ILE A 96 17.69 -2.88 -1.89
N ASP A 97 18.86 -2.91 -1.25
CA ASP A 97 20.10 -3.39 -1.87
C ASP A 97 19.97 -4.84 -2.33
N ALA A 98 19.44 -5.72 -1.48
CA ALA A 98 19.20 -7.12 -1.83
C ALA A 98 18.25 -7.28 -3.03
N HIS A 99 17.27 -6.38 -3.17
CA HIS A 99 16.35 -6.41 -4.30
C HIS A 99 17.00 -5.87 -5.58
N ILE A 100 17.81 -4.80 -5.50
CA ILE A 100 18.60 -4.28 -6.64
C ILE A 100 19.53 -5.38 -7.15
N GLU A 101 20.26 -6.06 -6.27
CA GLU A 101 21.15 -7.17 -6.62
C GLU A 101 20.38 -8.33 -7.27
N ARG A 102 19.17 -8.63 -6.77
CA ARG A 102 18.29 -9.62 -7.40
C ARG A 102 17.90 -9.21 -8.82
N ILE A 103 17.49 -7.96 -9.04
CA ILE A 103 17.16 -7.47 -10.39
C ILE A 103 18.38 -7.56 -11.30
N LYS A 104 19.52 -7.06 -10.84
CA LYS A 104 20.79 -7.09 -11.57
C LYS A 104 21.20 -8.50 -11.98
N SER A 105 21.24 -9.43 -11.02
CA SER A 105 21.58 -10.83 -11.27
C SER A 105 20.59 -11.51 -12.20
N THR A 106 19.29 -11.24 -12.05
CA THR A 106 18.25 -11.87 -12.88
C THR A 106 18.28 -11.36 -14.32
N CYS A 107 18.58 -10.08 -14.52
CA CYS A 107 18.55 -9.44 -15.84
C CYS A 107 19.93 -9.29 -16.50
N GLY A 108 21.01 -9.71 -15.84
CA GLY A 108 22.37 -9.59 -16.36
C GLY A 108 22.84 -8.13 -16.47
N ILE A 109 22.49 -7.30 -15.49
CA ILE A 109 22.88 -5.88 -15.41
C ILE A 109 24.02 -5.76 -14.38
N GLU A 110 25.08 -5.05 -14.72
CA GLU A 110 26.18 -4.70 -13.80
C GLU A 110 25.93 -3.38 -13.07
#